data_AF-A0ABD0RDG8-F1
#
_entry.id   AF-A0ABD0RDG8-F1
#
_cell.length_a   1.000
_cell.length_b   1.000
_cell.length_c   1.000
_cell.angle_alpha   90.00
_cell.angle_beta   90.00
_cell.angle_gamma   90.00
#
_symmetry.space_group_name_H-M   'P 1'
#
loop_
_entity.id
_entity.type
_entity.pdbx_description
1 polymer ?
#
loop_
_entity_poly.entity_id
_entity_poly.type
_entity_poly.pdbx_seq_one_letter_code
_entity_poly.pdbx_strand_id
1 'polypeptide(L)'
;NQVSPFLQEIFMPLVMAIFETLSRPAEENDQTAALEKQMLRRSYFSFIQTIASSGMNEVMASQGAENIEHVLFTIIQGAVDFPDPIAQKTCFIILSRLVELW
;
A
#
# COMPACT_ATOMS: atom_id res chain seq x y z
N ASN A 1 11.17 -10.72 18.63
CA ASN A 1 11.19 -10.43 17.17
C ASN A 1 11.13 -8.92 17.03
N GLN A 2 12.24 -8.23 16.73
CA GLN A 2 12.31 -6.75 16.79
C GLN A 2 11.68 -6.04 15.59
N VAL A 3 11.38 -6.78 14.52
CA VAL A 3 10.83 -6.24 13.27
C VAL A 3 9.40 -5.72 13.44
N SER A 4 8.56 -6.43 14.18
CA SER A 4 7.15 -6.07 14.32
C SER A 4 6.96 -4.73 15.06
N PRO A 5 7.55 -4.49 16.25
CA PRO A 5 7.46 -3.18 16.92
C PRO A 5 7.98 -2.02 16.05
N PHE A 6 9.09 -2.22 15.34
CA PHE A 6 9.60 -1.23 14.40
C PHE A 6 8.58 -0.93 13.29
N LEU A 7 8.02 -1.95 12.65
CA LEU A 7 7.00 -1.77 11.61
C LEU A 7 5.75 -1.08 12.15
N GLN A 8 5.31 -1.40 13.38
CA GLN A 8 4.16 -0.74 14.00
C GLN A 8 4.36 0.77 14.15
N GLU A 9 5.58 1.22 14.48
CA GLU A 9 5.92 2.63 14.60
C GLU A 9 6.00 3.33 13.23
N ILE A 10 6.58 2.68 12.22
CA ILE A 10 6.87 3.33 10.94
C ILE A 10 5.79 3.15 9.87
N PHE A 11 4.83 2.24 10.06
CA PHE A 11 3.88 1.85 9.02
C PHE A 11 3.08 3.05 8.50
N MET A 12 2.27 3.70 9.34
CA MET A 12 1.48 4.84 8.89
C MET A 12 2.31 6.06 8.45
N PRO A 13 3.40 6.46 9.14
CA PRO A 13 4.28 7.51 8.65
C PRO A 13 4.80 7.24 7.22
N LEU A 14 5.17 5.99 6.92
CA LEU A 14 5.61 5.59 5.58
C LEU A 14 4.46 5.65 4.57
N VAL A 15 3.28 5.13 4.91
CA VAL A 15 2.08 5.19 4.06
C VAL A 15 1.78 6.65 3.70
N MET A 16 1.73 7.54 4.69
CA MET A 16 1.44 8.97 4.48
C MET A 16 2.48 9.62 3.56
N ALA A 17 3.77 9.40 3.79
CA ALA A 17 4.84 9.97 2.95
C ALA A 17 4.77 9.49 1.49
N ILE A 18 4.42 8.21 1.28
CA ILE A 18 4.20 7.64 -0.06
C ILE A 18 3.04 8.37 -0.74
N PHE A 19 1.88 8.49 -0.08
CA PHE A 19 0.70 9.13 -0.70
C PHE A 19 0.87 10.62 -0.91
N GLU A 20 1.56 11.33 -0.01
CA GLU A 20 1.95 12.71 -0.22
C GLU A 20 2.76 12.83 -1.51
N THR A 21 3.75 11.96 -1.71
CA THR A 21 4.57 11.93 -2.93
C THR A 21 3.75 11.60 -4.19
N LEU A 22 2.84 10.64 -4.10
CA LEU A 22 1.99 10.22 -5.23
C LEU A 22 0.91 11.25 -5.60
N SER A 23 0.48 12.08 -4.64
CA SER A 23 -0.54 13.12 -4.83
C SER A 23 -0.01 14.36 -5.54
N ARG A 24 1.31 14.59 -5.49
CA ARG A 24 1.94 15.69 -6.22
C ARG A 24 1.69 15.47 -7.72
N PRO A 25 1.27 16.48 -8.49
CA PRO A 25 1.14 16.34 -9.94
C PRO A 25 2.52 16.08 -10.56
N ALA A 26 2.58 15.28 -11.62
CA ALA A 26 3.74 15.27 -12.52
C ALA A 26 3.42 16.22 -13.67
N GLU A 27 4.44 16.85 -14.27
CA GLU A 27 4.25 17.55 -15.53
C GLU A 27 3.81 16.54 -16.60
N GLU A 28 2.85 16.89 -17.46
CA GLU A 28 2.25 15.93 -18.43
C GLU A 28 3.30 15.29 -19.37
N ASN A 29 4.40 16.00 -19.61
CA ASN A 29 5.48 15.54 -20.49
C ASN A 29 6.62 14.85 -19.72
N ASP A 30 6.57 14.79 -18.39
CA ASP A 30 7.59 14.15 -17.58
C ASP A 30 7.30 12.65 -17.43
N GLN A 31 7.69 11.91 -18.47
CA GLN A 31 7.56 10.45 -18.51
C GLN A 31 8.37 9.75 -17.41
N THR A 32 9.50 10.35 -16.98
CA THR A 32 10.34 9.79 -15.93
C THR A 32 9.61 9.83 -14.59
N ALA A 33 9.05 10.99 -14.21
CA ALA A 33 8.26 11.11 -12.99
C ALA A 33 7.00 10.22 -13.01
N ALA A 34 6.37 10.04 -14.18
CA ALA A 34 5.24 9.14 -14.32
C ALA A 34 5.64 7.68 -14.01
N LEU A 35 6.75 7.21 -14.56
CA LEU A 35 7.29 5.87 -14.31
C LEU A 35 7.72 5.69 -12.85
N GLU A 36 8.40 6.65 -12.25
CA GLU A 36 8.82 6.60 -10.84
C GLU A 36 7.61 6.50 -9.90
N LYS A 37 6.55 7.30 -10.14
CA LYS A 37 5.31 7.23 -9.37
C LYS A 37 4.59 5.89 -9.55
N GLN A 38 4.62 5.34 -10.75
CA GLN A 38 4.09 3.99 -11.00
C GLN A 38 4.87 2.94 -10.20
N MET A 39 6.20 3.00 -10.22
CA MET A 39 7.06 2.09 -9.46
C MET A 39 6.83 2.24 -7.95
N LEU A 40 6.67 3.47 -7.44
CA LEU A 40 6.38 3.73 -6.04
C LEU A 40 5.05 3.11 -5.60
N ARG A 41 3.99 3.23 -6.42
CA ARG A 41 2.70 2.56 -6.18
C ARG A 41 2.85 1.04 -6.13
N ARG A 42 3.57 0.44 -7.08
CA ARG A 42 3.82 -1.01 -7.09
C ARG A 42 4.56 -1.47 -5.82
N SER A 43 5.60 -0.73 -5.42
CA SER A 43 6.37 -1.02 -4.21
C SER A 43 5.52 -0.93 -2.95
N TYR A 44 4.64 0.07 -2.87
CA TYR A 44 3.67 0.20 -1.79
C TYR A 44 2.76 -1.04 -1.69
N PHE A 45 2.12 -1.45 -2.78
CA PHE A 45 1.25 -2.64 -2.74
C PHE A 45 2.05 -3.93 -2.44
N SER A 46 3.27 -4.06 -2.95
CA SER A 46 4.15 -5.18 -2.60
C SER A 46 4.48 -5.21 -1.11
N PHE A 47 4.70 -4.05 -0.48
CA PHE A 47 4.95 -3.94 0.96
C PHE A 47 3.72 -4.39 1.77
N ILE A 48 2.53 -3.92 1.41
CA ILE A 48 1.27 -4.32 2.05
C ILE A 48 1.03 -5.83 1.90
N GLN A 49 1.21 -6.38 0.70
CA GLN A 49 1.08 -7.81 0.45
C GLN A 49 2.05 -8.61 1.32
N THR A 50 3.29 -8.14 1.48
CA THR A 50 4.29 -8.80 2.32
C THR A 50 3.85 -8.83 3.78
N ILE A 51 3.30 -7.73 4.31
CA ILE A 51 2.77 -7.70 5.68
C ILE A 51 1.60 -8.67 5.85
N ALA A 52 0.62 -8.64 4.94
CA ALA A 52 -0.57 -9.52 5.00
C ALA A 52 -0.25 -11.02 4.82
N SER A 53 0.85 -11.34 4.13
CA SER A 53 1.25 -12.74 3.82
C SER A 53 2.27 -13.31 4.82
N SER A 54 3.01 -12.46 5.54
CA SER A 54 4.10 -12.88 6.43
C SER A 54 3.67 -13.26 7.84
N GLY A 55 2.37 -13.18 8.15
CA GLY A 55 1.85 -13.39 9.50
C GLY A 55 2.07 -12.20 10.43
N MET A 56 2.52 -11.05 9.92
CA MET A 56 2.68 -9.80 10.67
C MET A 56 1.38 -8.98 10.73
N ASN A 57 0.23 -9.64 10.86
CA ASN A 57 -1.08 -8.99 10.87
C ASN A 57 -1.25 -8.01 12.05
N GLU A 58 -0.52 -8.25 13.14
CA GLU A 58 -0.41 -7.35 14.29
C GLU A 58 0.13 -5.95 13.93
N VAL A 59 0.88 -5.82 12.83
CA VAL A 59 1.31 -4.51 12.32
C VAL A 59 0.08 -3.72 11.88
N MET A 60 -0.77 -4.31 11.04
CA MET A 60 -2.02 -3.68 10.61
C MET A 60 -2.99 -3.46 11.78
N ALA A 61 -3.19 -4.46 12.63
CA ALA A 61 -4.12 -4.36 13.75
C ALA A 61 -3.75 -3.24 14.75
N SER A 62 -2.46 -2.89 14.86
CA SER A 62 -1.98 -1.84 15.76
C SER A 62 -2.24 -0.40 15.29
N GLN A 63 -2.64 -0.18 14.03
CA GLN A 63 -2.74 1.18 13.47
C GLN A 63 -4.05 1.89 13.79
N GLY A 64 -5.05 1.18 14.33
CA GLY A 64 -6.40 1.70 14.55
C GLY A 64 -7.29 1.61 13.30
N ALA A 65 -8.61 1.59 13.52
CA ALA A 65 -9.58 1.30 12.46
C ALA A 65 -9.57 2.33 11.31
N GLU A 66 -9.48 3.63 11.62
CA GLU A 66 -9.48 4.72 10.63
C GLU A 66 -8.26 4.62 9.68
N ASN A 67 -7.07 4.38 10.23
CA ASN A 67 -5.86 4.21 9.42
C ASN A 67 -5.93 2.97 8.53
N ILE A 68 -6.52 1.88 9.03
CA ILE A 68 -6.71 0.66 8.25
C ILE A 68 -7.76 0.84 7.16
N GLU A 69 -8.82 1.59 7.44
CA GLU A 69 -9.80 1.99 6.42
C GLU A 69 -9.13 2.79 5.30
N HIS A 70 -8.26 3.76 5.63
CA HIS A 70 -7.49 4.49 4.64
C HIS A 70 -6.61 3.57 3.79
N VAL A 71 -5.86 2.64 4.41
CA VAL A 71 -5.07 1.66 3.66
C VAL A 71 -5.95 0.78 2.77
N LEU A 72 -7.09 0.32 3.26
CA LEU A 72 -8.04 -0.48 2.49
C LEU A 72 -8.55 0.28 1.26
N PHE A 73 -8.93 1.54 1.40
CA PHE A 73 -9.36 2.36 0.27
C PHE A 73 -8.27 2.49 -0.80
N THR A 74 -7.00 2.63 -0.38
CA THR A 74 -5.90 2.71 -1.36
C THR A 74 -5.71 1.41 -2.14
N ILE A 75 -5.98 0.25 -1.53
CA ILE A 75 -5.92 -1.06 -2.20
C ILE A 75 -7.08 -1.21 -3.18
N ILE A 76 -8.29 -0.78 -2.78
CA ILE A 76 -9.48 -0.80 -3.65
C ILE A 76 -9.26 0.08 -4.88
N GLN A 77 -8.79 1.32 -4.68
CA GLN A 77 -8.43 2.22 -5.78
C GLN A 77 -7.32 1.63 -6.66
N GLY A 78 -6.31 1.00 -6.04
CA GLY A 78 -5.26 0.25 -6.73
C GLY A 78 -5.77 -0.85 -7.67
N ALA A 79 -6.86 -1.52 -7.28
CA ALA A 79 -7.48 -2.60 -8.05
C ALA A 79 -8.35 -2.11 -9.21
N VAL A 80 -8.93 -0.91 -9.12
CA VAL A 80 -9.98 -0.43 -10.05
C VAL A 80 -9.54 0.78 -10.87
N ASP A 81 -8.89 1.77 -10.26
CA ASP A 81 -8.73 3.10 -10.85
C ASP A 81 -7.43 3.23 -11.68
N PHE A 82 -6.38 2.48 -11.32
CA PHE A 82 -5.07 2.61 -11.96
C PHE A 82 -4.87 1.54 -13.05
N PRO A 83 -4.55 1.91 -14.31
CA PRO A 83 -4.39 0.98 -15.43
C PRO A 83 -3.01 0.28 -15.39
N ASP A 84 -2.67 -0.33 -14.25
CA ASP A 84 -1.44 -1.09 -14.06
C ASP A 84 -1.77 -2.53 -13.67
N PRO A 85 -1.73 -3.48 -14.62
CA PRO A 85 -2.14 -4.87 -14.38
C PRO A 85 -1.36 -5.56 -13.26
N ILE A 86 -0.09 -5.17 -13.05
CA ILE A 86 0.74 -5.74 -11.99
C ILE A 86 0.23 -5.25 -10.63
N ALA A 87 0.01 -3.95 -10.49
CA ALA A 87 -0.54 -3.37 -9.26
C ALA A 87 -1.96 -3.89 -8.97
N GLN A 88 -2.82 -3.94 -9.98
CA GLN A 88 -4.19 -4.46 -9.85
C GLN A 88 -4.21 -5.90 -9.35
N LYS A 89 -3.41 -6.79 -9.95
CA LYS A 89 -3.30 -8.19 -9.51
C LYS A 89 -2.85 -8.27 -8.05
N THR A 90 -1.84 -7.49 -7.66
CA THR A 90 -1.38 -7.45 -6.27
C THR A 90 -2.48 -6.97 -5.32
N CYS A 91 -3.25 -5.94 -5.70
CA CYS A 91 -4.37 -5.45 -4.90
C CYS A 91 -5.45 -6.51 -4.70
N PHE A 92 -5.84 -7.25 -5.76
CA PHE A 92 -6.79 -8.36 -5.61
C PHE A 92 -6.28 -9.48 -4.70
N ILE A 93 -4.99 -9.80 -4.75
CA ILE A 93 -4.39 -10.78 -3.84
C ILE A 93 -4.47 -10.28 -2.38
N ILE A 94 -4.15 -9.00 -2.13
CA ILE A 94 -4.26 -8.41 -0.79
C ILE A 94 -5.71 -8.46 -0.30
N LEU A 95 -6.68 -8.03 -1.11
CA LEU A 95 -8.10 -8.05 -0.73
C LEU A 95 -8.58 -9.46 -0.39
N SER A 96 -8.22 -10.45 -1.22
CA SER A 96 -8.56 -11.85 -0.95
C SER A 96 -7.97 -12.32 0.38
N ARG A 97 -6.72 -11.94 0.66
CA ARG A 97 -6.04 -12.30 1.91
C ARG A 97 -6.65 -11.62 3.13
N LEU A 98 -7.05 -10.35 3.03
CA LEU A 98 -7.71 -9.64 4.13
C LEU A 98 -9.05 -10.28 4.49
N VAL A 99 -9.82 -10.74 3.49
CA VAL A 99 -11.08 -11.48 3.72
C VAL A 99 -10.85 -12.83 4.40
N GLU A 100 -9.73 -13.51 4.14
CA GLU A 100 -9.40 -14.77 4.83
C GLU A 100 -8.97 -14.57 6.30
N LEU A 101 -8.48 -13.38 6.65
CA LEU A 101 -7.89 -13.08 7.95
C LEU A 101 -8.89 -12.51 8.97
N TRP A 102 -10.03 -12.01 8.51
CA TRP A 102 -11.09 -11.39 9.32
C TRP A 102 -12.39 -12.18 9.25
#